data_AF-A0A7Z0LH30-F1
#
_entry.id   AF-A0A7Z0LH30-F1
#
_cell.length_a   1.000
_cell.length_b   1.000
_cell.length_c   1.000
_cell.angle_alpha   90.00
_cell.angle_beta   90.00
_cell.angle_gamma   90.00
#
_symmetry.space_group_name_H-M   'P 1'
#
loop_
_entity.id
_entity.type
_entity.pdbx_description
1 polymer ?
#
loop_
_entity_poly.entity_id
_entity_poly.type
_entity_poly.pdbx_seq_one_letter_code
_entity_poly.pdbx_strand_id
1 'polypeptide(L)'
;VYVAGFIAAIFHLINHATFKGALFMITGGVDHSTGTRDVRKLGGLLTIMPISFTITVITALSMAGVPPFNGFLSKEKFLEAMIDVTHANLMSLSTLGFIFPIIAIVGSIFTFVYSIKFIMHIFFGKYKRESLPQSAHESSILMLLSPIILTLLVIVFGLFPSILTQSIIEPATQSVSQST
;
A
#
# COMPACT_ATOMS: atom_id res chain seq x y z
N VAL A 1 18.34 -14.71 -11.61
CA VAL A 1 17.65 -13.50 -12.09
C VAL A 1 16.13 -13.66 -12.01
N TYR A 2 15.52 -14.59 -12.76
CA TYR A 2 14.04 -14.70 -12.82
C TYR A 2 13.34 -15.04 -11.48
N VAL A 3 13.96 -15.88 -10.65
CA VAL A 3 13.39 -16.29 -9.35
C VAL A 3 13.19 -15.09 -8.40
N ALA A 4 14.19 -14.20 -8.29
CA ALA A 4 14.08 -13.00 -7.45
C ALA A 4 12.97 -12.05 -7.95
N GLY A 5 12.84 -11.90 -9.27
CA GLY A 5 11.76 -11.12 -9.89
C GLY A 5 10.37 -11.68 -9.58
N PHE A 6 10.19 -13.01 -9.67
CA PHE A 6 8.92 -13.66 -9.31
C PHE A 6 8.59 -13.52 -7.83
N ILE A 7 9.56 -13.69 -6.94
CA ILE A 7 9.38 -13.47 -5.50
C ILE A 7 8.92 -12.03 -5.25
N ALA A 8 9.63 -11.04 -5.80
CA ALA A 8 9.29 -9.62 -5.64
C ALA A 8 7.89 -9.30 -6.18
N ALA A 9 7.52 -9.84 -7.34
CA ALA A 9 6.23 -9.62 -7.97
C ALA A 9 5.06 -10.23 -7.17
N ILE A 10 5.18 -11.49 -6.74
CA ILE A 10 4.16 -12.18 -5.95
C ILE A 10 4.03 -11.53 -4.57
N PHE A 11 5.15 -11.18 -3.93
CA PHE A 11 5.16 -10.44 -2.67
C PHE A 11 4.43 -9.10 -2.83
N HIS A 12 4.72 -8.35 -3.90
CA HIS A 12 4.06 -7.07 -4.17
C HIS A 12 2.56 -7.22 -4.47
N LEU A 13 2.15 -8.26 -5.20
CA LEU A 13 0.75 -8.55 -5.49
C LEU A 13 -0.07 -8.70 -4.21
N ILE A 14 0.41 -9.51 -3.26
CA ILE A 14 -0.27 -9.76 -1.99
C ILE A 14 -0.34 -8.48 -1.15
N ASN A 15 0.77 -7.75 -1.05
CA ASN A 15 0.77 -6.48 -0.32
C ASN A 15 -0.18 -5.47 -0.93
N HIS A 16 -0.14 -5.30 -2.25
CA HIS A 16 -1.03 -4.41 -2.97
C HIS A 16 -2.50 -4.76 -2.71
N ALA A 17 -2.87 -6.04 -2.78
CA ALA A 17 -4.22 -6.48 -2.47
C ALA A 17 -4.64 -6.09 -1.04
N THR A 18 -3.78 -6.32 -0.04
CA THR A 18 -4.10 -6.01 1.37
C THR A 18 -4.26 -4.50 1.63
N PHE A 19 -3.25 -3.68 1.32
CA PHE A 19 -3.33 -2.24 1.63
C PHE A 19 -4.33 -1.51 0.73
N LYS A 20 -4.44 -1.83 -0.57
CA LYS A 20 -5.44 -1.16 -1.43
C LYS A 20 -6.85 -1.58 -1.06
N GLY A 21 -7.09 -2.85 -0.76
CA GLY A 21 -8.41 -3.33 -0.33
C GLY A 21 -8.90 -2.52 0.87
N ALA A 22 -8.06 -2.37 1.90
CA ALA A 22 -8.37 -1.57 3.07
C ALA A 22 -8.60 -0.08 2.74
N LEU A 23 -7.75 0.53 1.92
CA LEU A 23 -7.88 1.94 1.53
C LEU A 23 -9.16 2.22 0.75
N PHE A 24 -9.57 1.32 -0.16
CA PHE A 24 -10.83 1.47 -0.89
C PHE A 24 -12.04 1.36 0.04
N MET A 25 -12.01 0.41 0.98
CA MET A 25 -13.07 0.24 1.98
C MET A 25 -13.20 1.47 2.89
N ILE A 26 -12.09 2.01 3.41
CA ILE A 26 -12.13 3.24 4.22
C ILE A 26 -12.57 4.44 3.40
N THR A 27 -12.13 4.57 2.15
CA THR A 27 -12.61 5.66 1.28
C THR A 27 -14.13 5.55 1.07
N GLY A 28 -14.67 4.33 0.92
CA GLY A 28 -16.12 4.09 0.89
C GLY A 28 -16.82 4.41 2.22
N GLY A 29 -16.19 4.10 3.36
CA GLY A 29 -16.70 4.47 4.68
C GLY A 29 -16.75 5.98 4.90
N VAL A 30 -15.70 6.71 4.52
CA VAL A 30 -15.66 8.18 4.56
C VAL A 30 -16.73 8.78 3.65
N ASP A 31 -16.89 8.25 2.44
CA ASP A 31 -17.95 8.67 1.52
C ASP A 31 -19.35 8.48 2.12
N HIS A 32 -19.61 7.30 2.68
CA HIS A 32 -20.87 6.99 3.33
C HIS A 32 -21.14 7.89 4.55
N SER A 33 -20.14 8.10 5.40
CA SER A 33 -20.25 8.88 6.64
C SER A 33 -20.28 10.39 6.44
N THR A 34 -19.76 10.91 5.32
CA THR A 34 -19.68 12.37 5.05
C THR A 34 -20.57 12.82 3.90
N GLY A 35 -21.02 11.87 3.06
CA GLY A 35 -21.77 12.10 1.83
C GLY A 35 -20.94 12.61 0.66
N THR A 36 -19.60 12.58 0.74
CA THR A 36 -18.74 13.02 -0.37
C THR A 36 -17.34 12.38 -0.36
N ARG A 37 -16.76 12.25 -1.56
CA ARG A 37 -15.35 11.89 -1.79
C ARG A 37 -14.48 13.07 -2.21
N ASP A 38 -15.06 14.27 -2.28
CA ASP A 38 -14.36 15.47 -2.75
C ASP A 38 -13.33 15.93 -1.71
N VAL A 39 -12.06 15.67 -1.96
CA VAL A 39 -10.92 16.05 -1.10
C VAL A 39 -10.82 17.55 -0.81
N ARG A 40 -11.50 18.41 -1.57
CA ARG A 40 -11.57 19.86 -1.31
C ARG A 40 -12.54 20.19 -0.17
N LYS A 41 -13.57 19.36 0.00
CA LYS A 41 -14.61 19.49 1.03
C LYS A 41 -14.24 18.73 2.31
N LEU A 42 -13.50 17.64 2.19
CA LEU A 42 -12.96 16.88 3.32
C LEU A 42 -11.88 17.66 4.09
N GLY A 43 -11.65 17.27 5.34
CA GLY A 43 -10.66 17.87 6.24
C GLY A 43 -11.07 17.77 7.71
N GLY A 44 -10.08 17.67 8.59
CA GLY A 44 -10.28 17.66 10.05
C GLY A 44 -11.07 16.48 10.59
N LEU A 45 -11.04 15.32 9.92
CA LEU A 45 -11.80 14.13 10.32
C LEU A 45 -11.12 13.27 11.40
N LEU A 46 -9.87 13.55 11.77
CA LEU A 46 -9.09 12.73 12.71
C LEU A 46 -9.83 12.46 14.04
N THR A 47 -10.42 13.49 14.65
CA THR A 47 -11.12 13.35 15.94
C THR A 47 -12.53 12.78 15.81
N ILE A 48 -13.09 12.75 14.60
CA ILE A 48 -14.46 12.29 14.32
C ILE A 48 -14.47 10.82 13.88
N MET A 49 -13.46 10.43 13.10
CA MET A 49 -13.29 9.07 12.56
C MET A 49 -11.90 8.50 12.92
N PRO A 50 -11.58 8.34 14.23
CA PRO A 50 -10.25 7.95 14.67
C PRO A 50 -9.84 6.53 14.24
N ILE A 51 -10.79 5.61 14.09
CA ILE A 51 -10.51 4.23 13.64
C ILE A 51 -10.21 4.24 12.15
N SER A 52 -11.04 4.93 11.35
CA SER A 52 -10.80 5.10 9.91
C SER A 52 -9.48 5.83 9.64
N PHE A 53 -9.13 6.83 10.45
CA PHE A 53 -7.83 7.50 10.43
C PHE A 53 -6.68 6.51 10.67
N THR A 54 -6.77 5.73 11.75
CA THR A 54 -5.73 4.77 12.14
C THR A 54 -5.47 3.75 11.03
N ILE A 55 -6.54 3.17 10.48
CA ILE A 55 -6.47 2.23 9.36
C ILE A 55 -5.82 2.89 8.14
N THR A 56 -6.26 4.11 7.81
CA THR A 56 -5.72 4.85 6.66
C THR A 56 -4.23 5.11 6.83
N VAL A 57 -3.78 5.53 8.01
CA VAL A 57 -2.36 5.78 8.28
C VAL A 57 -1.56 4.50 8.08
N ILE A 58 -1.95 3.39 8.71
CA ILE A 58 -1.22 2.12 8.60
C ILE A 58 -1.12 1.66 7.15
N THR A 59 -2.24 1.66 6.43
CA THR A 59 -2.30 1.12 5.07
C THR A 59 -1.70 2.06 4.03
N ALA A 60 -1.82 3.38 4.19
CA ALA A 60 -1.17 4.35 3.32
C ALA A 60 0.36 4.41 3.55
N LEU A 61 0.83 4.22 4.79
CA LEU A 61 2.26 4.09 5.09
C LEU A 61 2.83 2.77 4.57
N SER A 62 2.06 1.68 4.62
CA SER A 62 2.42 0.45 3.90
C SER A 62 2.56 0.71 2.40
N MET A 63 1.56 1.31 1.75
CA MET A 63 1.61 1.69 0.34
C MET A 63 2.82 2.59 0.01
N ALA A 64 3.16 3.52 0.91
CA ALA A 64 4.32 4.39 0.79
C ALA A 64 5.66 3.64 0.89
N GLY A 65 5.67 2.46 1.52
CA GLY A 65 6.86 1.65 1.76
C GLY A 65 7.61 2.09 3.01
N VAL A 66 6.91 2.37 4.11
CA VAL A 66 7.50 2.84 5.37
C VAL A 66 7.58 1.69 6.39
N PRO A 67 8.74 1.47 7.06
CA PRO A 67 8.82 0.53 8.18
C PRO A 67 7.83 0.89 9.30
N PRO A 68 7.21 -0.09 10.00
CA PRO A 68 7.48 -1.53 9.96
C PRO A 68 6.51 -2.34 9.06
N PHE A 69 5.84 -1.70 8.09
CA PHE A 69 4.75 -2.35 7.36
C PHE A 69 5.23 -3.22 6.17
N ASN A 70 4.41 -4.19 5.77
CA ASN A 70 4.73 -5.14 4.69
C ASN A 70 5.12 -4.48 3.35
N GLY A 71 4.56 -3.30 3.05
CA GLY A 71 4.91 -2.58 1.83
C GLY A 71 6.36 -2.08 1.77
N PHE A 72 7.05 -1.89 2.91
CA PHE A 72 8.49 -1.60 2.90
C PHE A 72 9.28 -2.78 2.34
N LEU A 73 9.07 -3.97 2.91
CA LEU A 73 9.71 -5.22 2.45
C LEU A 73 9.42 -5.49 0.98
N SER A 74 8.20 -5.16 0.54
CA SER A 74 7.82 -5.27 -0.86
C SER A 74 8.67 -4.41 -1.78
N LYS A 75 8.89 -3.15 -1.40
CA LYS A 75 9.62 -2.19 -2.23
C LYS A 75 11.11 -2.47 -2.22
N GLU A 76 11.64 -2.94 -1.10
CA GLU A 76 13.04 -3.36 -0.97
C GLU A 76 13.34 -4.52 -1.91
N LYS A 77 12.55 -5.61 -1.86
CA LYS A 77 12.65 -6.74 -2.81
C LYS A 77 12.47 -6.33 -4.27
N PHE A 78 11.56 -5.40 -4.54
CA PHE A 78 11.36 -4.89 -5.89
C PHE A 78 12.59 -4.13 -6.40
N LEU A 79 13.20 -3.27 -5.57
CA LEU A 79 14.41 -2.55 -5.94
C LEU A 79 15.61 -3.48 -6.09
N GLU A 80 15.77 -4.47 -5.20
CA GLU A 80 16.79 -5.52 -5.31
C GLU A 80 16.66 -6.27 -6.64
N ALA A 81 15.45 -6.70 -7.01
CA ALA A 81 15.20 -7.35 -8.29
C ALA A 81 15.51 -6.44 -9.49
N MET A 82 15.24 -5.13 -9.42
CA MET A 82 15.60 -4.18 -10.47
C MET A 82 17.11 -3.99 -10.59
N ILE A 83 17.84 -4.02 -9.48
CA ILE A 83 19.32 -3.94 -9.46
C ILE A 83 19.92 -5.21 -10.05
N ASP A 84 19.41 -6.39 -9.68
CA ASP A 84 19.86 -7.67 -10.22
C ASP A 84 19.73 -7.76 -11.75
N VAL A 85 18.68 -7.15 -12.32
CA VAL A 85 18.50 -7.05 -13.77
C VAL A 85 19.63 -6.24 -14.43
N THR A 86 20.23 -5.26 -13.74
CA THR A 86 21.36 -4.50 -14.28
C THR A 86 22.64 -5.32 -14.39
N HIS A 87 22.78 -6.36 -13.55
CA HIS A 87 23.89 -7.31 -13.58
C HIS A 87 23.62 -8.51 -14.50
N ALA A 88 22.36 -8.73 -14.86
CA ALA A 88 21.97 -9.78 -15.78
C ALA A 88 22.34 -9.38 -17.21
N ASN A 89 23.13 -10.22 -17.89
CA ASN A 89 23.54 -10.03 -19.30
C ASN A 89 22.39 -10.29 -20.29
N LEU A 90 21.18 -9.81 -19.96
CA LEU A 90 19.97 -9.98 -20.76
C LEU A 90 20.01 -8.98 -21.92
N MET A 91 20.28 -9.49 -23.12
CA MET A 91 19.98 -8.86 -24.41
C MET A 91 20.50 -7.42 -24.58
N SER A 92 21.80 -7.18 -24.70
CA SER A 92 22.31 -5.85 -25.15
C SER A 92 21.82 -4.63 -24.34
N LEU A 93 21.21 -4.82 -23.16
CA LEU A 93 20.70 -3.79 -22.27
C LEU A 93 21.80 -3.20 -21.36
N SER A 94 23.08 -3.47 -21.64
CA SER A 94 24.21 -2.96 -20.86
C SER A 94 24.16 -1.45 -20.65
N THR A 95 23.54 -0.71 -21.58
CA THR A 95 23.38 0.75 -21.51
C THR A 95 22.02 1.22 -20.97
N LEU A 96 21.00 0.38 -20.81
CA LEU A 96 19.65 0.81 -20.38
C LEU A 96 19.19 0.18 -19.05
N GLY A 97 19.88 -0.85 -18.54
CA GLY A 97 19.51 -1.51 -17.29
C GLY A 97 19.40 -0.56 -16.09
N PHE A 98 20.29 0.44 -16.00
CA PHE A 98 20.29 1.41 -14.90
C PHE A 98 19.04 2.31 -14.85
N ILE A 99 18.28 2.42 -15.95
CA ILE A 99 17.07 3.24 -16.00
C ILE A 99 15.96 2.64 -15.14
N PHE A 100 15.85 1.30 -15.06
CA PHE A 100 14.77 0.65 -14.33
C PHE A 100 14.81 0.93 -12.82
N PRO A 101 15.94 0.77 -12.10
CA PRO A 101 16.05 1.19 -10.70
C PRO A 101 15.74 2.68 -10.48
N ILE A 102 16.20 3.56 -11.38
CA ILE A 102 15.94 5.01 -11.27
C ILE A 102 14.44 5.29 -11.36
N ILE A 103 13.75 4.74 -12.36
CA ILE A 103 12.31 4.89 -12.51
C ILE A 103 11.58 4.32 -11.28
N ALA A 104 12.02 3.17 -10.77
CA ALA A 104 11.45 2.55 -9.58
C ALA A 104 11.59 3.46 -8.33
N ILE A 105 12.76 4.06 -8.13
CA ILE A 105 13.01 5.00 -7.02
C ILE A 105 12.12 6.24 -7.16
N VAL A 106 12.10 6.85 -8.35
CA VAL A 106 11.27 8.03 -8.62
C VAL A 106 9.78 7.74 -8.40
N GLY A 107 9.29 6.60 -8.90
CA GLY A 107 7.93 6.13 -8.66
C GLY A 107 7.64 5.89 -7.17
N SER A 108 8.62 5.38 -6.42
CA SER A 108 8.51 5.19 -4.98
C SER A 108 8.40 6.52 -4.23
N ILE A 109 9.19 7.53 -4.60
CA ILE A 109 9.13 8.88 -4.04
C ILE A 109 7.76 9.51 -4.28
N PHE A 110 7.26 9.46 -5.52
CA PHE A 110 5.92 9.98 -5.81
C PHE A 110 4.85 9.24 -5.03
N THR A 111 5.01 7.93 -4.85
CA THR A 111 4.12 7.11 -4.02
C THR A 111 4.08 7.58 -2.59
N PHE A 112 5.25 7.80 -1.99
CA PHE A 112 5.34 8.36 -0.65
C PHE A 112 4.65 9.73 -0.54
N VAL A 113 4.94 10.64 -1.47
CA VAL A 113 4.39 12.00 -1.46
C VAL A 113 2.86 12.00 -1.55
N TYR A 114 2.28 11.22 -2.48
CA TYR A 114 0.83 11.19 -2.61
C TYR A 114 0.15 10.47 -1.44
N SER A 115 0.78 9.44 -0.84
CA SER A 115 0.27 8.79 0.39
C SER A 115 0.16 9.76 1.56
N ILE A 116 1.20 10.56 1.80
CA ILE A 116 1.17 11.57 2.87
C ILE A 116 0.13 12.64 2.55
N LYS A 117 0.09 13.14 1.31
CA LYS A 117 -0.96 14.11 0.90
C LYS A 117 -2.36 13.56 1.13
N PHE A 118 -2.61 12.28 0.83
CA PHE A 118 -3.89 11.63 1.03
C PHE A 118 -4.33 11.65 2.49
N ILE A 119 -3.45 11.23 3.41
CA ILE A 119 -3.73 11.27 4.86
C ILE A 119 -4.02 12.71 5.31
N MET A 120 -3.16 13.66 4.92
CA MET A 120 -3.24 15.05 5.35
C MET A 120 -4.52 15.75 4.86
N HIS A 121 -4.93 15.55 3.60
CA HIS A 121 -6.12 16.21 3.05
C HIS A 121 -7.43 15.73 3.69
N ILE A 122 -7.52 14.45 4.04
CA ILE A 122 -8.76 13.87 4.55
C ILE A 122 -8.90 14.12 6.05
N PHE A 123 -7.85 13.87 6.83
CA PHE A 123 -7.96 13.76 8.29
C PHE A 123 -7.43 14.98 9.05
N PHE A 124 -6.46 15.71 8.49
CA PHE A 124 -5.88 16.89 9.13
C PHE A 124 -6.53 18.19 8.66
N GLY A 125 -6.15 19.31 9.29
CA GLY A 125 -6.71 20.62 9.02
C GLY A 125 -7.98 20.92 9.82
N LYS A 126 -8.75 21.92 9.38
CA LYS A 126 -9.99 22.33 10.05
C LYS A 126 -11.16 21.48 9.57
N TYR A 127 -12.02 21.08 10.51
CA TYR A 127 -13.28 20.41 10.19
C TYR A 127 -14.24 21.39 9.49
N LYS A 128 -14.70 21.04 8.28
CA LYS A 128 -15.53 21.90 7.43
C LYS A 128 -16.99 21.43 7.40
N ARG A 129 -17.69 21.49 8.52
CA ARG A 129 -19.07 20.95 8.64
C ARG A 129 -20.01 21.44 7.54
N GLU A 130 -19.94 22.74 7.21
CA GLU A 130 -20.78 23.41 6.21
C GLU A 130 -20.54 22.90 4.78
N SER A 131 -19.34 22.35 4.51
CA SER A 131 -18.99 21.79 3.21
C SER A 131 -19.43 20.33 3.05
N LEU A 132 -19.88 19.68 4.13
CA LEU A 132 -20.25 18.26 4.13
C LEU A 132 -21.77 18.08 3.94
N PRO A 133 -22.18 17.26 2.96
CA PRO A 133 -23.59 16.90 2.76
C PRO A 133 -24.23 16.23 3.99
N GLN A 134 -23.45 15.47 4.77
CA GLN A 134 -23.92 14.77 5.96
C GLN A 134 -23.02 15.06 7.18
N SER A 135 -23.54 14.84 8.38
CA SER A 135 -22.74 14.97 9.60
C SER A 135 -21.76 13.81 9.68
N ALA A 136 -20.46 14.14 9.61
CA ALA A 136 -19.40 13.14 9.72
C ALA A 136 -19.54 12.34 11.03
N HIS A 137 -19.43 11.02 10.91
CA HIS A 137 -19.39 10.08 12.03
C HIS A 137 -18.52 8.88 11.66
N GLU A 138 -18.01 8.17 12.65
CA GLU A 138 -17.28 6.92 12.40
C GLU A 138 -18.20 5.88 11.72
N SER A 139 -17.64 5.11 10.79
CA SER A 139 -18.40 4.05 10.12
C SER A 139 -18.81 2.95 11.11
N SER A 140 -19.89 2.24 10.81
CA SER A 140 -20.35 1.15 11.68
C SER A 140 -19.30 0.05 11.80
N ILE A 141 -19.30 -0.68 12.92
CA ILE A 141 -18.33 -1.75 13.17
C ILE A 141 -18.32 -2.82 12.08
N LEU A 142 -19.49 -3.12 11.50
CA LEU A 142 -19.63 -4.09 10.42
C LEU A 142 -18.94 -3.61 9.13
N MET A 143 -19.01 -2.32 8.83
CA MET A 143 -18.27 -1.72 7.70
C MET A 143 -16.76 -1.68 7.95
N LEU A 144 -16.35 -1.53 9.21
CA LEU A 144 -14.93 -1.49 9.60
C LEU A 144 -14.28 -2.87 9.72
N LEU A 145 -15.07 -3.95 9.85
CA LEU A 145 -14.55 -5.29 10.08
C LEU A 145 -13.55 -5.74 9.00
N SER A 146 -13.93 -5.60 7.72
CA SER A 146 -13.08 -6.00 6.60
C SER A 146 -11.79 -5.18 6.50
N PRO A 147 -11.79 -3.83 6.51
CA PRO A 147 -10.56 -3.06 6.48
C PRO A 147 -9.70 -3.28 7.73
N ILE A 148 -10.28 -3.57 8.90
CA ILE A 148 -9.50 -3.95 10.11
C ILE A 148 -8.72 -5.23 9.84
N ILE A 149 -9.37 -6.28 9.31
CA ILE A 149 -8.70 -7.56 9.01
C ILE A 149 -7.54 -7.35 8.04
N LEU A 150 -7.77 -6.61 6.95
CA LEU A 150 -6.72 -6.32 5.96
C LEU A 150 -5.57 -5.50 6.55
N THR A 151 -5.88 -4.57 7.45
CA THR A 151 -4.87 -3.76 8.15
C THR A 151 -4.05 -4.59 9.12
N LEU A 152 -4.67 -5.55 9.82
CA LEU A 152 -3.95 -6.49 10.65
C LEU A 152 -3.00 -7.36 9.82
N LEU A 153 -3.40 -7.82 8.64
CA LEU A 153 -2.51 -8.53 7.72
C LEU A 153 -1.32 -7.67 7.28
N VAL A 154 -1.54 -6.38 7.00
CA VAL A 154 -0.46 -5.42 6.67
C VAL A 154 0.59 -5.34 7.79
N ILE A 155 0.16 -5.34 9.05
CA ILE A 155 1.05 -5.31 10.22
C ILE A 155 1.74 -6.65 10.41
N VAL A 156 0.98 -7.76 10.42
CA VAL A 156 1.51 -9.11 10.66
C VAL A 156 2.53 -9.48 9.60
N PHE A 157 2.26 -9.23 8.32
CA PHE A 157 3.22 -9.53 7.25
C PHE A 157 4.43 -8.58 7.24
N GLY A 158 4.30 -7.38 7.82
CA GLY A 158 5.42 -6.46 8.00
C GLY A 158 6.38 -6.92 9.10
N LEU A 159 5.82 -7.36 10.23
CA LEU A 159 6.59 -7.82 11.39
C LEU A 159 7.11 -9.25 11.26
N PHE A 160 6.34 -10.12 10.59
CA PHE A 160 6.61 -11.55 10.46
C PHE A 160 6.54 -11.99 8.98
N PRO A 161 7.44 -11.49 8.11
CA PRO A 161 7.38 -11.78 6.69
C PRO A 161 7.63 -13.26 6.33
N SER A 162 8.29 -14.02 7.22
CA SER A 162 8.53 -15.45 7.05
C SER A 162 7.24 -16.25 6.91
N ILE A 163 6.18 -15.84 7.63
CA ILE A 163 4.86 -16.47 7.56
C ILE A 163 4.36 -16.46 6.11
N LEU A 164 4.40 -15.29 5.47
CA LEU A 164 3.92 -15.14 4.10
C LEU A 164 4.88 -15.77 3.08
N THR A 165 6.18 -15.59 3.30
CA THR A 165 7.22 -16.01 2.36
C THR A 165 7.26 -17.53 2.21
N GLN A 166 7.30 -18.26 3.32
CA GLN A 166 7.45 -19.72 3.32
C GLN A 166 6.14 -20.44 2.96
N SER A 167 4.99 -19.90 3.36
CA SER A 167 3.71 -20.58 3.15
C SER A 167 3.10 -20.39 1.76
N ILE A 168 3.26 -19.20 1.17
CA ILE A 168 2.57 -18.81 -0.08
C ILE A 168 3.57 -18.45 -1.17
N ILE A 169 4.54 -17.59 -0.88
CA ILE A 169 5.36 -16.96 -1.93
C ILE A 169 6.37 -17.94 -2.52
N GLU A 170 7.05 -18.72 -1.70
CA GLU A 170 8.01 -19.73 -2.16
C GLU A 170 7.33 -20.82 -3.02
N PRO A 171 6.23 -21.47 -2.58
CA PRO A 171 5.50 -22.42 -3.43
C PRO A 171 4.96 -21.81 -4.73
N ALA A 172 4.43 -20.59 -4.67
CA ALA A 172 3.92 -19.90 -5.86
C ALA A 172 5.04 -19.51 -6.83
N THR A 173 6.22 -19.15 -6.31
CA THR A 173 7.39 -18.87 -7.14
C THR A 173 7.87 -20.13 -7.84
N GLN A 174 7.92 -21.26 -7.12
CA GLN A 174 8.33 -22.55 -7.68
C GLN A 174 7.42 -22.97 -8.83
N SER A 175 6.10 -22.87 -8.66
CA SER A 175 5.14 -23.25 -9.70
C SER A 175 5.26 -22.40 -10.97
N VAL A 176 5.45 -21.09 -10.82
CA VAL A 176 5.65 -20.19 -11.96
C VAL A 176 7.01 -20.46 -12.64
N SER A 177 8.06 -20.64 -11.85
CA SER A 177 9.42 -20.89 -12.38
C SER A 177 9.57 -22.21 -13.12
N GLN A 178 8.78 -23.24 -12.78
CA GLN A 178 8.77 -24.52 -13.50
C GLN A 178 8.00 -24.45 -14.82
N SER A 179 7.15 -23.43 -14.99
CA SER A 179 6.30 -23.23 -16.16
C SER A 179 6.91 -22.33 -17.23
N THR A 180 8.10 -21.75 -16.98
CA THR A 180 8.82 -20.85 -17.90
C THR A 180 10.20 -21.40 -18.20
#